data_AF-A0A0Q7CWB8-F1
#
_entry.id   AF-A0A0Q7CWB8-F1
#
_cell.length_a   1.000
_cell.length_b   1.000
_cell.length_c   1.000
_cell.angle_alpha   90.00
_cell.angle_beta   90.00
_cell.angle_gamma   90.00
#
_symmetry.space_group_name_H-M   'P 1'
#
loop_
_entity.id
_entity.type
_entity.pdbx_description
1 polymer ?
#
loop_
_entity_poly.entity_id
_entity_poly.type
_entity_poly.pdbx_seq_one_letter_code
_entity_poly.pdbx_strand_id
1 'polypeptide(L)'
;MPDGLVDEPLRFGLVIPKRHARRAVTRSLIKRQGRNAFQRGAAALRAGDWVLRLRSPFPVAQFPSAASNALRTAVHGELAALFLAAASGARR
;
A
#
# COMPACT_ATOMS: atom_id res chain seq x y z
N MET A 1 8.51 0.67 39.49
CA MET A 1 8.67 -0.19 38.30
C MET A 1 7.56 0.13 37.32
N PRO A 2 7.85 0.54 36.09
CA PRO A 2 6.98 0.26 34.97
C PRO A 2 7.76 -0.58 33.95
N ASP A 3 7.54 -1.89 33.99
CA ASP A 3 8.04 -2.81 32.99
C ASP A 3 7.03 -2.86 31.83
N GLY A 4 7.44 -2.35 30.68
CA GLY A 4 7.49 -3.21 29.50
C GLY A 4 6.27 -3.39 28.61
N LEU A 5 5.12 -2.71 28.78
CA LEU A 5 4.09 -2.73 27.72
C LEU A 5 4.33 -1.61 26.70
N VAL A 6 5.43 -1.70 25.97
CA VAL A 6 5.48 -1.05 24.67
C VAL A 6 4.58 -1.86 23.75
N ASP A 7 3.31 -1.43 23.62
CA ASP A 7 2.54 -1.79 22.43
C ASP A 7 3.38 -1.33 21.24
N GLU A 8 4.08 -2.25 20.60
CA GLU A 8 5.02 -1.91 19.55
C GLU A 8 4.16 -1.36 18.39
N PRO A 9 4.20 -0.05 18.14
CA PRO A 9 3.14 0.59 17.37
C PRO A 9 3.24 0.13 15.92
N LEU A 10 2.10 -0.21 15.32
CA LEU A 10 2.04 -0.53 13.90
C LEU A 10 2.18 0.77 13.08
N ARG A 11 3.32 0.96 12.42
CA ARG A 11 3.61 2.15 11.63
C ARG A 11 3.57 1.84 10.14
N PHE A 12 3.12 2.79 9.33
CA PHE A 12 2.97 2.61 7.88
C PHE A 12 3.55 3.77 7.07
N GLY A 13 4.50 3.45 6.20
CA GLY A 13 5.11 4.34 5.22
C GLY A 13 4.66 4.03 3.78
N LEU A 14 4.58 5.07 2.96
CA LEU A 14 4.24 4.98 1.53
C LEU A 14 5.33 5.62 0.68
N VAL A 15 5.94 4.84 -0.21
CA VAL A 15 6.97 5.31 -1.15
C VAL A 15 6.47 5.15 -2.58
N ILE A 16 6.06 6.27 -3.19
CA ILE A 16 5.54 6.31 -4.56
C ILE A 16 6.41 7.26 -5.40
N PRO A 17 7.43 6.74 -6.11
CA PRO A 17 8.32 7.56 -6.92
C PRO A 17 7.59 8.26 -8.06
N LYS A 18 7.92 9.52 -8.32
CA LYS A 18 7.34 10.30 -9.44
C LYS A 18 7.55 9.62 -10.80
N ARG A 19 8.68 8.92 -10.99
CA ARG A 19 8.98 8.15 -12.22
C ARG A 19 7.99 7.02 -12.50
N HIS A 20 7.43 6.39 -11.46
CA HIS A 20 6.50 5.27 -11.61
C HIS A 20 5.03 5.74 -11.68
N ALA A 21 4.72 6.92 -11.16
CA ALA A 21 3.40 7.51 -11.28
C ALA A 21 3.52 8.99 -11.64
N ARG A 22 3.68 9.29 -12.94
CA ARG A 22 3.91 10.67 -13.46
C ARG A 22 2.74 11.61 -13.16
N ARG A 23 1.50 11.13 -13.26
CA ARG A 23 0.28 11.91 -13.00
C ARG A 23 0.01 12.03 -11.50
N ALA A 24 -0.29 13.25 -11.04
CA ALA A 24 -0.60 13.50 -9.63
C ALA A 24 -1.82 12.71 -9.14
N VAL A 25 -2.86 12.61 -9.97
CA VAL A 25 -4.09 11.88 -9.66
C VAL A 25 -3.81 10.40 -9.40
N THR A 26 -2.97 9.75 -10.21
CA THR A 26 -2.52 8.36 -10.00
C THR A 26 -1.81 8.19 -8.68
N ARG A 27 -0.88 9.09 -8.33
CA ARG A 27 -0.20 9.06 -7.01
C ARG A 27 -1.19 9.21 -5.86
N SER A 28 -2.14 10.13 -5.97
CA SER A 28 -3.15 10.36 -4.93
C SER A 28 -4.09 9.16 -4.78
N LEU A 29 -4.48 8.51 -5.87
CA LEU A 29 -5.26 7.28 -5.85
C LEU A 29 -4.51 6.16 -5.13
N ILE A 30 -3.25 5.90 -5.50
CA ILE A 30 -2.44 4.84 -4.89
C ILE A 30 -2.21 5.13 -3.40
N LYS A 31 -1.88 6.37 -3.03
CA LYS A 31 -1.74 6.77 -1.62
C LYS A 31 -3.01 6.51 -0.83
N ARG A 32 -4.18 6.88 -1.38
CA ARG A 32 -5.47 6.68 -0.72
C ARG A 32 -5.79 5.19 -0.57
N GLN A 33 -5.66 4.42 -1.65
CA GLN A 33 -5.88 2.98 -1.66
C GLN A 33 -4.96 2.24 -0.68
N GLY A 34 -3.66 2.57 -0.66
CA GLY A 34 -2.68 1.99 0.24
C GLY A 34 -3.00 2.25 1.72
N ARG A 35 -3.36 3.49 2.08
CA ARG A 35 -3.80 3.80 3.47
C ARG A 35 -5.08 3.06 3.86
N ASN A 36 -6.05 2.99 2.95
CA ASN A 36 -7.30 2.26 3.20
C ASN A 36 -7.05 0.75 3.36
N ALA A 37 -6.16 0.17 2.54
CA ALA A 37 -5.76 -1.23 2.67
C ALA A 37 -5.04 -1.48 4.01
N PHE A 38 -4.14 -0.59 4.41
CA PHE A 38 -3.49 -0.66 5.72
C PHE A 38 -4.50 -0.61 6.87
N GLN A 39 -5.44 0.34 6.87
CA GLN A 39 -6.46 0.42 7.90
C GLN A 39 -7.31 -0.87 8.01
N ARG A 40 -7.64 -1.49 6.88
CA ARG A 40 -8.39 -2.77 6.87
C ARG A 40 -7.53 -3.97 7.29
N GLY A 41 -6.25 -3.99 6.92
CA GLY A 41 -5.34 -5.11 7.15
C GLY A 41 -4.53 -5.02 8.43
N ALA A 42 -4.52 -3.87 9.12
CA ALA A 42 -3.67 -3.59 10.28
C ALA A 42 -3.80 -4.64 11.39
N ALA A 43 -5.01 -5.12 11.66
CA ALA A 43 -5.27 -6.13 12.69
C ALA A 43 -4.61 -7.49 12.41
N ALA A 44 -4.30 -7.79 11.14
CA ALA A 44 -3.66 -9.03 10.72
C ALA A 44 -2.13 -8.90 10.54
N LEU A 45 -1.59 -7.70 10.70
CA LEU A 45 -0.16 -7.45 10.58
C LEU A 45 0.51 -7.55 11.95
N ARG A 46 1.72 -8.13 11.97
CA ARG A 46 2.58 -8.06 13.15
C ARG A 46 2.96 -6.60 13.41
N ALA A 47 2.99 -6.23 14.68
CA ALA A 47 3.52 -4.97 15.18
C ALA A 47 4.91 -4.67 14.59
N GLY A 48 5.14 -3.39 14.25
CA GLY A 48 6.38 -2.91 13.65
C GLY A 48 6.20 -1.94 12.48
N ASP A 49 7.28 -1.74 11.74
CA ASP A 49 7.37 -0.79 10.63
C ASP A 49 7.08 -1.43 9.27
N TRP A 50 6.03 -0.96 8.61
CA TRP A 50 5.63 -1.43 7.28
C TRP A 50 5.81 -0.34 6.23
N VAL A 51 6.43 -0.67 5.10
CA VAL A 51 6.61 0.26 3.98
C VAL A 51 6.04 -0.32 2.69
N LEU A 52 5.05 0.35 2.12
CA LEU A 52 4.56 0.03 0.78
C LEU A 52 5.30 0.87 -0.26
N ARG A 53 6.00 0.20 -1.18
CA ARG A 53 6.78 0.83 -2.26
C ARG A 53 6.25 0.46 -3.63
N LEU A 54 5.96 1.48 -4.45
CA LEU A 54 5.68 1.28 -5.86
C LEU A 54 6.98 0.95 -6.62
N ARG A 55 7.10 -0.28 -7.14
CA ARG A 55 8.31 -0.78 -7.84
C ARG A 55 8.27 -0.57 -9.36
N SER A 56 7.10 -0.46 -9.97
CA SER A 56 6.92 -0.37 -11.43
C SER A 56 5.89 0.69 -11.80
N PRO A 57 5.98 1.35 -12.99
CA PRO A 57 4.94 2.25 -13.43
C PRO A 57 3.64 1.54 -13.81
N PHE A 58 2.51 2.22 -13.63
CA PHE A 58 1.25 1.81 -14.25
C PHE A 58 1.23 2.25 -15.73
N PRO A 59 1.09 1.31 -16.69
CA PRO A 59 1.14 1.64 -18.11
C PRO A 59 0.01 2.58 -18.52
N VAL A 60 0.35 3.75 -19.04
CA VAL A 60 -0.64 4.76 -19.48
C VAL A 60 -1.50 4.24 -20.63
N ALA A 61 -0.96 3.33 -21.46
CA ALA A 61 -1.68 2.67 -22.53
C ALA A 61 -2.84 1.79 -22.04
N GLN A 62 -2.70 1.19 -20.86
CA GLN A 62 -3.74 0.34 -20.26
C GLN A 62 -4.71 1.15 -19.39
N PHE A 63 -4.30 2.33 -18.93
CA PHE A 63 -5.08 3.20 -18.05
C PHE A 63 -5.14 4.66 -18.57
N PRO A 64 -5.89 4.91 -19.66
CA PRO A 64 -5.94 6.24 -20.30
C PRO A 64 -6.51 7.32 -19.37
N SER A 65 -7.43 6.95 -18.46
CA SER A 65 -7.90 7.83 -17.39
C SER A 65 -7.29 7.43 -16.05
N ALA A 66 -6.63 8.39 -15.39
CA ALA A 66 -6.11 8.27 -14.03
C ALA A 66 -7.21 8.12 -12.96
N ALA A 67 -8.48 8.28 -13.35
CA ALA A 67 -9.66 8.02 -12.52
C ALA A 67 -10.44 6.76 -12.96
N SER A 68 -9.93 5.99 -13.92
CA SER A 68 -10.62 4.80 -14.43
C SER A 68 -10.87 3.77 -13.32
N ASN A 69 -12.05 3.14 -13.38
CA ASN A 69 -12.37 2.02 -12.51
C ASN A 69 -11.38 0.86 -12.71
N ALA A 70 -10.89 0.64 -13.94
CA ALA A 70 -9.86 -0.35 -14.23
C ALA A 70 -8.58 -0.16 -13.38
N LEU A 71 -8.05 1.08 -13.31
CA LEU A 71 -6.89 1.37 -12.47
C LEU A 71 -7.19 1.15 -10.99
N ARG A 72 -8.40 1.55 -10.55
CA ARG A 72 -8.83 1.36 -9.15
C ARG A 72 -8.87 -0.12 -8.78
N THR A 73 -9.46 -0.95 -9.63
CA THR A 73 -9.58 -2.39 -9.42
C THR A 73 -8.22 -3.07 -9.45
N ALA A 74 -7.36 -2.74 -10.41
CA ALA A 74 -6.01 -3.30 -10.49
C ALA A 74 -5.17 -2.98 -9.23
N VAL A 75 -5.15 -1.71 -8.82
CA VAL A 75 -4.45 -1.29 -7.58
C VAL A 75 -5.03 -2.00 -6.36
N HIS A 76 -6.35 -2.13 -6.29
CA HIS A 76 -7.01 -2.81 -5.17
C HIS A 76 -6.62 -4.30 -5.10
N GLY A 77 -6.62 -5.00 -6.23
CA GLY A 77 -6.22 -6.41 -6.30
C GLY A 77 -4.76 -6.64 -5.90
N GLU A 78 -3.84 -5.81 -6.40
CA GLU A 78 -2.42 -5.89 -6.01
C GLU A 78 -2.24 -5.65 -4.50
N LEU A 79 -2.91 -4.63 -3.94
CA LEU A 79 -2.85 -4.36 -2.51
C LEU A 79 -3.39 -5.52 -1.69
N ALA A 80 -4.53 -6.10 -2.07
CA ALA A 80 -5.10 -7.24 -1.37
C ALA A 80 -4.12 -8.42 -1.33
N ALA A 81 -3.49 -8.75 -2.47
CA ALA A 81 -2.49 -9.80 -2.54
C ALA A 81 -1.24 -9.51 -1.68
N LEU A 82 -0.76 -8.26 -1.68
CA LEU A 82 0.39 -7.85 -0.85
C LEU A 82 0.09 -7.93 0.65
N PHE A 83 -1.08 -7.48 1.09
CA PHE A 83 -1.46 -7.54 2.50
C PHE A 83 -1.71 -8.97 2.98
N LEU A 84 -2.27 -9.84 2.13
CA LEU A 84 -2.39 -11.27 2.42
C LEU A 84 -1.01 -11.90 2.65
N ALA A 85 -0.07 -11.66 1.72
CA ALA A 85 1.30 -12.16 1.84
C ALA A 85 2.01 -11.61 3.10
N ALA A 86 1.83 -10.32 3.39
CA ALA A 86 2.37 -9.67 4.57
C ALA A 86 1.82 -10.28 5.88
N ALA A 87 0.51 -10.55 5.95
CA ALA A 87 -0.12 -11.20 7.09
C ALA A 87 0.37 -12.63 7.30
N SER A 88 0.69 -13.37 6.23
CA SER A 88 1.31 -14.70 6.32
C SER A 88 2.79 -14.69 6.71
N GLY A 89 3.41 -13.52 6.90
CA GLY A 89 4.85 -13.41 7.21
C GLY A 89 5.78 -13.69 6.02
N ALA A 90 5.24 -13.76 4.80
CA ALA A 90 6.04 -13.96 3.60
C ALA A 90 6.86 -12.69 3.32
N ARG A 91 8.17 -12.77 3.61
CA ARG A 91 9.12 -11.68 3.33
C ARG A 91 9.35 -11.61 1.82
N ARG A 92 9.02 -10.47 1.19
CA ARG A 92 9.06 -10.26 -0.27
C ARG A 92 9.86 -9.01 -0.66
#